data_AF-A0A2H0QGP8-F1
#
_entry.id   AF-A0A2H0QGP8-F1
#
_cell.length_a   1.000
_cell.length_b   1.000
_cell.length_c   1.000
_cell.angle_alpha   90.00
_cell.angle_beta   90.00
_cell.angle_gamma   90.00
#
_symmetry.space_group_name_H-M   'P 1'
#
loop_
_entity.id
_entity.type
_entity.pdbx_description
1 polymer ?
#
loop_
_entity_poly.entity_id
_entity_poly.type
_entity_poly.pdbx_seq_one_letter_code
_entity_poly.pdbx_strand_id
1 'polypeptide(L)' 'MKKIVYAFTLILFSSCSSGKIVPTKDVCSVKKHFKDNIFQVLINGKPINNHWYIWDEAQDITKELAKKNKCKS' A
#
# COMPACT_ATOMS: atom_id res chain seq x y z
N MET A 1 -13.75 48.17 -15.88
CA MET A 1 -12.53 47.42 -15.51
C MET A 1 -12.81 46.51 -14.30
N LYS A 2 -13.59 45.43 -14.47
CA LYS A 2 -13.97 44.52 -13.35
C LYS A 2 -14.08 43.04 -13.75
N LYS A 3 -13.86 42.70 -15.03
CA LYS A 3 -14.09 41.34 -15.56
C LYS A 3 -12.83 40.48 -15.65
N ILE A 4 -11.64 41.04 -15.40
CA ILE A 4 -10.35 40.34 -15.61
C ILE A 4 -9.92 39.51 -14.37
N VAL A 5 -10.51 39.78 -13.19
CA VAL A 5 -10.07 39.15 -11.92
C VAL A 5 -10.53 37.69 -11.78
N TYR A 6 -11.55 37.26 -12.52
CA TYR A 6 -12.10 35.90 -12.39
C TYR A 6 -11.32 34.81 -13.16
N ALA A 7 -10.35 35.18 -13.99
CA ALA A 7 -9.62 34.21 -14.82
C ALA A 7 -8.41 33.57 -14.10
N PHE A 8 -7.93 34.15 -13.00
CA PHE A 8 -6.68 33.72 -12.35
C PHE A 8 -6.86 32.63 -11.29
N THR A 9 -8.08 32.39 -10.81
CA THR A 9 -8.38 31.42 -9.74
C THR A 9 -8.58 29.98 -10.22
N LEU A 10 -8.67 29.73 -11.54
CA LEU A 10 -8.94 28.39 -12.07
C LEU A 10 -7.68 27.54 -12.36
N ILE A 11 -6.48 28.11 -12.27
CA ILE A 11 -5.22 27.47 -12.69
C ILE A 11 -4.56 26.64 -11.56
N LEU A 12 -5.05 26.76 -10.32
CA LEU A 12 -4.41 26.11 -9.16
C LEU A 12 -4.78 24.63 -8.94
N PHE A 13 -5.68 24.06 -9.75
CA PHE A 13 -6.13 22.67 -9.58
C PHE A 13 -5.57 21.67 -10.63
N SER A 14 -4.76 22.11 -11.60
CA SER A 14 -4.29 21.25 -12.70
C SER A 14 -2.97 20.51 -12.44
N SER A 15 -2.40 20.59 -11.25
CA SER A 15 -1.14 19.89 -10.92
C SER A 15 -1.37 18.46 -10.41
N CYS A 16 -2.25 17.69 -11.06
CA CYS A 16 -2.36 16.25 -10.81
C CYS A 16 -1.23 15.55 -11.58
N SER A 17 0.00 15.70 -11.07
CA SER A 17 1.16 15.00 -11.61
C SER A 17 1.00 13.52 -11.30
N SER A 18 0.65 12.73 -12.32
CA SER A 18 0.70 11.28 -12.30
C SER A 18 2.16 10.83 -12.24
N GLY A 19 2.79 11.00 -11.07
CA GLY A 19 4.12 10.47 -10.80
C GLY A 19 4.15 8.98 -11.10
N LYS A 20 5.17 8.53 -11.84
CA LYS A 20 5.33 7.11 -12.18
C LYS A 20 5.40 6.30 -10.89
N ILE A 21 4.51 5.31 -10.75
CA ILE A 21 4.53 4.38 -9.62
C ILE A 21 5.80 3.53 -9.76
N VAL A 22 6.82 3.83 -8.95
CA VAL A 22 8.06 3.04 -8.92
C VAL A 22 7.77 1.77 -8.12
N PRO A 23 7.88 0.57 -8.71
CA PRO A 23 7.58 -0.67 -8.00
C PRO A 23 8.56 -0.89 -6.85
N THR A 24 8.04 -1.30 -5.69
CA THR A 24 8.89 -1.65 -4.55
C THR A 24 9.67 -2.93 -4.81
N LYS A 25 10.84 -3.06 -4.16
CA LYS A 25 11.65 -4.28 -4.14
C LYS A 25 11.34 -5.16 -2.93
N ASP A 26 10.60 -4.64 -1.96
CA ASP A 26 10.29 -5.31 -0.70
C ASP A 26 9.45 -6.56 -0.94
N VAL A 27 9.73 -7.64 -0.21
CA VAL A 27 9.06 -8.95 -0.37
C VAL A 27 8.04 -9.13 0.73
N CYS A 28 6.80 -9.45 0.36
CA CYS A 28 5.82 -9.96 1.31
C CYS A 28 6.01 -11.45 1.53
N SER A 29 5.88 -11.88 2.78
CA SER A 29 5.89 -13.29 3.12
C SER A 29 4.95 -13.56 4.30
N VAL A 30 4.62 -14.83 4.48
CA VAL A 30 3.74 -15.29 5.53
C VAL A 30 4.50 -16.33 6.37
N LYS A 31 4.55 -16.14 7.69
CA LYS A 31 5.17 -17.07 8.64
C LYS A 31 4.10 -17.78 9.45
N LYS A 32 4.06 -19.10 9.39
CA LYS A 32 3.17 -19.92 10.23
C LYS A 32 3.66 -19.91 11.69
N HIS A 33 2.72 -19.84 12.63
CA HIS A 33 3.00 -20.09 14.04
C HIS A 33 3.49 -21.54 14.22
N PHE A 34 4.40 -21.76 15.18
CA PHE A 34 5.02 -23.08 15.34
C PHE A 34 4.03 -24.15 15.84
N LYS A 35 2.99 -23.73 16.57
CA LYS A 35 2.02 -24.64 17.21
C LYS A 35 0.64 -24.62 16.56
N ASP A 36 0.21 -23.45 16.11
CA ASP A 36 -1.19 -23.22 15.72
C ASP A 36 -1.30 -22.93 14.21
N ASN A 37 -2.49 -23.12 13.63
CA ASN A 37 -2.76 -22.81 12.23
C ASN A 37 -3.09 -21.32 12.04
N ILE A 38 -2.24 -20.46 12.57
CA ILE A 38 -2.29 -19.01 12.44
C ILE A 38 -0.98 -18.50 11.85
N PHE A 39 -1.03 -17.33 11.24
CA PHE A 39 0.02 -16.82 10.37
C PHE A 39 0.26 -15.34 10.64
N GLN A 40 1.52 -14.94 10.57
CA GLN A 40 1.95 -13.56 10.66
C GLN A 40 2.39 -13.08 9.27
N VAL A 41 2.00 -11.87 8.89
CA VAL A 41 2.41 -11.25 7.62
C VAL A 41 3.67 -10.43 7.84
N LEU A 42 4.64 -10.58 6.94
CA LEU A 42 5.96 -9.97 7.03
C LEU A 42 6.29 -9.20 5.74
N ILE A 43 7.02 -8.11 5.90
CA ILE A 43 7.70 -7.40 4.80
C ILE A 43 9.20 -7.49 5.06
N ASN A 44 9.95 -8.05 4.11
CA ASN A 44 11.39 -8.31 4.24
C ASN A 44 11.75 -9.08 5.53
N GLY A 45 10.92 -10.06 5.90
CA GLY A 45 11.13 -10.88 7.10
C GLY A 45 10.82 -10.17 8.43
N LYS A 46 10.30 -8.93 8.41
CA LYS A 46 9.83 -8.22 9.60
C LYS A 46 8.31 -8.23 9.66
N PRO A 47 7.71 -8.57 10.80
CA PRO A 47 6.25 -8.56 10.94
C PRO A 47 5.72 -7.14 10.78
N ILE A 48 4.63 -6.99 10.02
CA ILE A 48 3.99 -5.68 9.83
C ILE A 48 3.28 -5.20 11.11
N ASN A 49 2.86 -6.14 11.96
CA ASN A 49 2.26 -5.92 13.28
C ASN A 49 2.34 -7.21 14.12
N ASN A 50 1.86 -7.14 15.36
CA ASN A 50 1.87 -8.25 16.32
C ASN A 50 0.63 -9.16 16.21
N HIS A 51 -0.23 -8.96 15.22
CA HIS A 51 -1.44 -9.76 15.07
C HIS A 51 -1.16 -11.05 14.30
N TRP A 52 -1.98 -12.05 14.58
CA TRP A 52 -1.99 -13.33 13.90
C TRP A 52 -3.32 -13.50 13.18
N TYR A 53 -3.26 -14.11 12.01
CA TYR A 53 -4.40 -14.26 11.10
C TYR A 53 -4.56 -15.71 10.70
N ILE A 54 -5.76 -16.10 10.27
CA ILE A 54 -5.91 -17.36 9.55
C ILE A 54 -5.28 -17.25 8.15
N TRP A 55 -5.07 -18.38 7.48
CA TRP A 55 -4.36 -18.41 6.19
C TRP A 55 -4.99 -17.47 5.15
N ASP A 56 -6.31 -17.53 4.98
CA ASP A 56 -7.02 -16.77 3.96
C ASP A 56 -6.90 -15.25 4.19
N GLU A 57 -7.04 -14.81 5.45
CA GLU A 57 -6.83 -13.43 5.84
C GLU A 57 -5.38 -12.97 5.59
N ALA A 58 -4.39 -13.79 5.96
CA ALA A 58 -2.99 -13.46 5.71
C ALA A 58 -2.68 -13.32 4.21
N GLN A 59 -3.30 -14.16 3.37
CA GLN A 59 -3.20 -14.06 1.92
C GLN A 59 -3.85 -12.79 1.38
N ASP A 60 -5.03 -12.43 1.87
CA ASP A 60 -5.72 -11.23 1.40
C ASP A 60 -5.02 -9.94 1.82
N ILE A 61 -4.48 -9.89 3.04
CA ILE A 61 -3.61 -8.79 3.50
C ILE A 61 -2.38 -8.67 2.59
N THR A 62 -1.73 -9.79 2.25
CA THR A 62 -0.56 -9.79 1.38
C THR A 62 -0.88 -9.22 -0.02
N LYS A 63 -2.00 -9.64 -0.60
CA LYS A 63 -2.49 -9.09 -1.89
C LYS A 63 -2.80 -7.59 -1.78
N GLU A 64 -3.40 -7.15 -0.69
CA GLU A 64 -3.71 -5.73 -0.48
C GLU A 64 -2.45 -4.88 -0.36
N LEU A 65 -1.43 -5.37 0.37
CA LEU A 65 -0.12 -4.72 0.46
C LEU A 65 0.56 -4.63 -0.91
N ALA A 66 0.48 -5.68 -1.73
CA ALA A 66 1.01 -5.67 -3.08
C ALA A 66 0.29 -4.66 -4.00
N LYS A 67 -1.05 -4.59 -3.93
CA LYS A 67 -1.85 -3.58 -4.66
C LYS A 67 -1.48 -2.14 -4.27
N LYS A 68 -1.11 -1.94 -3.00
CA LYS A 68 -0.64 -0.64 -2.46
C LYS A 68 0.86 -0.39 -2.71
N ASN A 69 1.52 -1.24 -3.50
CA ASN A 69 2.95 -1.14 -3.82
C ASN A 69 3.85 -1.13 -2.56
N LYS A 70 3.41 -1.78 -1.47
CA LYS A 70 4.16 -1.90 -0.20
C LYS A 70 5.13 -3.07 -0.22
N CYS A 71 4.84 -4.09 -1.01
CA CYS A 71 5.71 -5.24 -1.26
C CYS A 71 5.36 -5.89 -2.61
N LYS A 72 6.16 -6.86 -3.04
CA LYS A 72 5.80 -7.87 -4.04
C LYS A 72 5.38 -9.15 -3.32
N SER A 73 4.29 -9.77 -3.80
CA SER A 73 3.76 -11.05 -3.30
C SER A 73 4.44 -12.23 -3.97
#